data_AF-G9JVE1-F1
#
_entry.id   AF-G9JVE1-F1
#
_cell.length_a   1.000
_cell.length_b   1.000
_cell.length_c   1.000
_cell.angle_alpha   90.00
_cell.angle_beta   90.00
_cell.angle_gamma   90.00
#
_symmetry.space_group_name_H-M   'P 1'
#
loop_
_entity.id
_entity.type
_entity.pdbx_description
1 polymer ?
#
loop_
_entity_poly.entity_id
_entity_poly.type
_entity_poly.pdbx_seq_one_letter_code
_entity_poly.pdbx_strand_id
1 'polypeptide(L)' 'GPAHCGAFDVTFMACLPNMVVMAPSDEAELFHMVATAAAIDDRPSCSRYSRGNGVGVVLPPGNKGTPFKISRP' A
#
# COMPACT_ATOMS: atom_id res chain seq x y z
N GLY A 1 6.85 20.60 -7.58
CA GLY A 1 8.30 20.90 -7.70
C GLY A 1 9.14 19.89 -6.93
N PRO A 2 10.48 19.94 -7.01
CA PRO A 2 11.39 18.96 -6.41
C PRO A 2 11.14 18.68 -4.92
N ALA A 3 10.73 19.69 -4.15
CA ALA A 3 10.38 19.55 -2.73
C ALA A 3 9.13 18.71 -2.43
N HIS A 4 8.33 18.33 -3.44
CA HIS A 4 7.05 17.61 -3.28
C HIS A 4 7.02 16.23 -3.95
N CYS A 5 8.16 15.76 -4.47
CA CYS A 5 8.25 14.51 -5.25
C CYS A 5 8.31 13.25 -4.38
N GLY A 6 8.64 13.37 -3.08
CA GLY A 6 8.73 12.23 -2.17
C GLY A 6 9.59 11.09 -2.74
N ALA A 7 10.70 11.38 -3.43
CA ALA A 7 11.44 10.36 -4.19
C ALA A 7 12.04 9.24 -3.31
N PHE A 8 12.23 9.51 -2.01
CA PHE A 8 12.85 8.61 -1.04
C PHE A 8 11.89 8.18 0.08
N ASP A 9 10.58 8.45 -0.05
CA ASP A 9 9.59 8.11 0.97
C ASP A 9 9.50 6.59 1.22
N VAL A 10 9.44 5.78 0.15
CA VAL A 10 9.39 4.32 0.22
C VAL A 10 10.64 3.78 0.89
N THR A 11 11.82 4.22 0.46
CA THR A 11 13.09 3.75 1.02
C THR A 11 13.24 4.15 2.48
N PHE A 12 12.82 5.37 2.84
CA PHE A 12 12.86 5.83 4.22
C PHE A 12 11.97 4.96 5.11
N MET A 13 10.74 4.68 4.68
CA MET A 13 9.80 3.85 5.44
C MET A 13 10.24 2.39 5.49
N ALA A 14 10.81 1.85 4.41
CA ALA A 14 11.25 0.45 4.35
C ALA A 14 12.45 0.17 5.27
N CYS A 15 13.25 1.18 5.59
CA CYS A 15 14.36 1.06 6.54
C CYS A 15 13.90 1.06 8.01
N LEU A 16 12.63 1.41 8.30
CA LEU A 16 12.13 1.40 9.68
C LEU A 16 11.87 -0.05 10.14
N PRO A 17 12.33 -0.42 11.35
CA PRO A 17 12.14 -1.76 11.87
C PRO A 17 10.66 -2.07 12.07
N ASN A 18 10.28 -3.31 11.75
CA ASN A 18 8.91 -3.81 11.87
C ASN A 18 7.86 -3.04 11.04
N MET A 19 8.26 -2.32 9.99
CA MET A 19 7.33 -1.57 9.16
C MET A 19 6.86 -2.38 7.94
N VAL A 20 5.57 -2.31 7.64
CA VAL A 20 5.02 -2.81 6.38
C VAL A 20 4.90 -1.67 5.39
N VAL A 21 5.57 -1.79 4.24
CA VAL A 21 5.51 -0.80 3.16
C VAL A 21 4.80 -1.40 1.96
N MET A 22 3.77 -0.72 1.48
CA MET A 22 2.92 -1.15 0.37
C MET A 22 2.94 -0.10 -0.75
N ALA A 23 2.97 -0.54 -2.00
CA ALA A 23 2.98 0.32 -3.18
C ALA A 23 2.11 -0.31 -4.28
N PRO A 24 0.78 -0.11 -4.24
CA PRO A 24 -0.11 -0.71 -5.22
C PRO A 24 0.12 -0.12 -6.60
N SER A 25 0.09 -0.99 -7.61
CA SER A 25 0.30 -0.66 -9.02
C SER A 25 -1.00 -0.19 -9.69
N ASP A 26 -2.14 -0.64 -9.19
CA ASP A 26 -3.48 -0.35 -9.70
C ASP A 26 -4.53 -0.32 -8.58
N GLU A 27 -5.78 -0.01 -8.95
CA GLU A 27 -6.89 0.09 -8.01
C GLU A 27 -7.22 -1.24 -7.32
N ALA A 28 -7.13 -2.37 -8.03
CA ALA A 28 -7.43 -3.68 -7.45
C ALA A 28 -6.41 -4.06 -6.37
N GLU A 29 -5.12 -3.83 -6.63
CA GLU A 29 -4.07 -3.97 -5.63
C GLU A 29 -4.28 -3.02 -4.44
N LEU A 30 -4.70 -1.77 -4.70
CA LEU A 30 -5.01 -0.82 -3.63
C LEU A 30 -6.12 -1.33 -2.70
N PHE A 31 -7.19 -1.94 -3.24
CA PHE A 31 -8.24 -2.57 -2.43
C PHE A 31 -7.66 -3.64 -1.50
N HIS A 32 -6.83 -4.52 -2.04
CA HIS A 32 -6.20 -5.60 -1.26
C HIS A 32 -5.22 -5.06 -0.22
N MET A 33 -4.42 -4.05 -0.54
CA MET A 33 -3.46 -3.44 0.39
C MET A 33 -4.15 -2.65 1.51
N VAL A 34 -5.27 -1.97 1.24
CA VAL A 34 -6.07 -1.32 2.30
C VAL A 34 -6.69 -2.37 3.22
N ALA A 35 -7.24 -3.46 2.67
CA ALA A 35 -7.75 -4.57 3.48
C ALA A 35 -6.65 -5.22 4.31
N THR A 36 -5.45 -5.33 3.74
CA THR A 36 -4.26 -5.82 4.45
C THR A 36 -3.88 -4.89 5.60
N ALA A 37 -3.77 -3.58 5.34
CA ALA A 37 -3.47 -2.58 6.37
C ALA A 37 -4.46 -2.63 7.54
N ALA A 38 -5.75 -2.78 7.25
CA ALA A 38 -6.80 -2.88 8.26
C ALA A 38 -6.75 -4.18 9.09
N ALA A 39 -6.08 -5.23 8.59
CA ALA A 39 -5.91 -6.50 9.28
C ALA A 39 -4.57 -6.59 10.05
N ILE A 40 -3.72 -5.56 9.97
CA ILE A 40 -2.46 -5.51 10.72
C ILE A 40 -2.72 -4.90 12.09
N ASP A 41 -2.63 -5.73 13.13
CA ASP A 41 -2.81 -5.30 14.52
C ASP A 41 -1.49 -5.25 15.33
N ASP A 42 -0.37 -5.71 14.76
CA ASP A 42 0.89 -5.93 15.49
C ASP A 42 2.03 -4.97 15.11
N ARG A 43 1.84 -4.10 14.11
CA ARG A 43 2.89 -3.21 13.60
C ARG A 43 2.35 -2.06 12.71
N PRO A 44 3.11 -0.99 12.48
CA PRO A 44 2.68 0.06 11.56
C PRO A 44 2.75 -0.38 10.09
N SER A 45 1.89 0.22 9.26
CA SER A 45 1.94 0.09 7.81
C SER A 45 1.88 1.45 7.11
N CYS A 46 2.47 1.55 5.92
CA CYS A 46 2.30 2.68 5.03
C CYS A 46 2.00 2.23 3.61
N SER A 47 1.35 3.11 2.84
CA SER A 47 1.02 2.87 1.44
C SER A 47 1.36 4.09 0.60
N ARG A 48 2.08 3.87 -0.51
CA ARG A 48 2.35 4.88 -1.52
C ARG A 48 1.58 4.54 -2.79
N TYR A 49 0.57 5.34 -3.10
CA TYR A 49 -0.26 5.19 -4.30
C TYR A 49 -0.09 6.40 -5.22
N SER A 50 -0.39 6.22 -6.51
CA SER A 50 -0.32 7.30 -7.49
C SER A 50 -1.31 8.41 -7.19
N ARG A 51 -0.91 9.68 -7.36
CA ARG A 51 -1.82 10.83 -7.34
C ARG A 51 -2.69 10.94 -8.60
N GLY A 52 -2.31 10.24 -9.67
CA GLY A 52 -3.02 10.25 -10.94
C GLY A 52 -4.33 9.46 -10.89
N ASN A 53 -5.01 9.43 -12.02
CA ASN A 53 -6.21 8.61 -12.17
C ASN A 53 -5.85 7.12 -12.10
N GLY A 54 -6.80 6.35 -11.60
CA GLY A 54 -6.76 4.90 -11.70
C GLY A 54 -6.76 4.42 -13.15
N VAL A 55 -6.20 3.24 -13.38
CA VAL A 55 -6.07 2.63 -14.72
C VAL A 55 -7.36 1.97 -15.21
N GLY A 56 -8.40 1.92 -14.36
CA GLY A 56 -9.73 1.40 -14.70
C GLY A 56 -9.81 -0.12 -14.72
N VAL A 57 -8.99 -0.81 -13.92
CA VAL A 57 -9.00 -2.28 -13.82
C VAL A 57 -10.29 -2.79 -13.18
N VAL A 58 -10.59 -4.08 -13.41
CA VAL A 58 -11.70 -4.77 -12.77
C VAL A 58 -11.47 -4.78 -11.25
N LEU A 59 -12.41 -4.22 -10.51
CA LEU A 59 -12.33 -4.15 -9.06
C LEU A 59 -12.77 -5.47 -8.40
N PRO A 60 -12.28 -5.76 -7.18
CA PRO A 60 -12.73 -6.91 -6.41
C PRO A 60 -14.26 -6.91 -6.20
N PRO A 61 -14.92 -8.08 -6.22
CA PRO A 61 -16.35 -8.18 -6.02
C PRO A 61 -16.82 -7.49 -4.74
N GLY A 62 -17.90 -6.71 -4.85
CA GLY A 62 -18.48 -6.00 -3.70
C GLY A 62 -17.59 -4.91 -3.10
N ASN A 63 -16.58 -4.44 -3.83
CA ASN A 63 -15.62 -3.43 -3.37
C ASN A 63 -14.92 -3.84 -2.06
N LYS A 64 -14.60 -5.14 -1.93
CA LYS A 64 -13.90 -5.68 -0.76
C LYS A 64 -12.58 -6.32 -1.17
N GLY A 65 -11.49 -5.78 -0.63
CA GLY A 65 -10.16 -6.38 -0.77
C GLY A 65 -10.00 -7.64 0.09
N THR A 66 -9.10 -8.53 -0.33
CA THR A 66 -8.65 -9.68 0.47
C THR A 66 -7.27 -9.36 1.04
N PRO A 67 -7.05 -9.49 2.37
CA PRO A 67 -5.74 -9.25 2.96
C PRO A 67 -4.65 -10.17 2.40
N PHE A 68 -3.50 -9.60 2.06
CA PHE A 68 -2.32 -10.37 1.72
C PHE A 68 -1.69 -10.96 2.99
N LYS A 69 -1.11 -12.16 2.85
CA LYS A 69 -0.28 -12.73 3.91
C LYS A 69 1.06 -12.01 3.93
N ILE A 70 1.30 -11.27 5.00
CA ILE A 70 2.61 -10.65 5.27
C ILE A 70 3.42 -11.63 6.11
N SER A 71 4.55 -12.09 5.58
CA SER A 71 5.50 -12.91 6.36
C SER A 71 6.09 -12.06 7.49
N ARG A 72 6.27 -12.66 8.67
CA ARG A 72 7.05 -12.02 9.73
C ARG A 72 8.53 -12.00 9.33
N PRO A 73 9.26 -10.92 9.62
CA PRO A 73 10.72 -10.92 9.53
C PRO A 73 11.32 -11.96 10.49
#